data_AF-A0A7L5FCW2-F1
#
_entry.id   AF-A0A7L5FCW2-F1
#
_cell.length_a   1.000
_cell.length_b   1.000
_cell.length_c   1.000
_cell.angle_alpha   90.00
_cell.angle_beta   90.00
_cell.angle_gamma   90.00
#
_symmetry.space_group_name_H-M   'P 1'
#
loop_
_entity.id
_entity.type
_entity.pdbx_description
1 polymer ?
#
loop_
_entity_poly.entity_id
_entity_poly.type
_entity_poly.pdbx_seq_one_letter_code
_entity_poly.pdbx_strand_id
1 'polypeptide(L)'
;MVFLHYNINDIESSLDIWKFIQDLGPTLVSIIAVLATLWVTNKTLKSQTSQNLIALNAQKDFEARQIIQRKLNEFYGPLIQQRIKSSKLYKKFSAKYRAKDENFSTLLHLLTNNQFAGNDKILLEQIIKLGADSERLIQEKSGLIDDVELRQEIIPRATTHFLLIRLAYKGDLKDNTGEFKDLTYPKELISKLEERKSQLERELENLNKREG
;
A
#
# COMPACT_ATOMS: atom_id res chain seq x y z
N MET A 1 -61.64 4.46 -91.10
CA MET A 1 -60.75 3.38 -90.65
C MET A 1 -59.80 3.99 -89.63
N VAL A 2 -60.08 3.72 -88.34
CA VAL A 2 -59.12 3.52 -87.22
C VAL A 2 -58.04 4.59 -86.93
N PHE A 3 -58.23 5.32 -85.80
CA PHE A 3 -57.32 5.61 -84.66
C PHE A 3 -55.80 5.77 -84.94
N LEU A 4 -55.03 6.73 -84.39
CA LEU A 4 -54.87 7.22 -83.00
C LEU A 4 -54.21 8.62 -83.06
N HIS A 5 -54.75 9.64 -82.41
CA HIS A 5 -54.53 10.03 -81.00
C HIS A 5 -53.12 10.56 -80.68
N TYR A 6 -53.11 11.89 -80.54
CA TYR A 6 -52.21 12.75 -79.79
C TYR A 6 -51.77 12.12 -78.45
N ASN A 7 -50.47 12.13 -78.14
CA ASN A 7 -50.05 12.52 -76.79
C ASN A 7 -48.60 13.01 -76.78
N ILE A 8 -48.45 14.33 -76.78
CA ILE A 8 -47.28 15.02 -76.24
C ILE A 8 -47.60 15.16 -74.76
N ASN A 9 -46.98 14.35 -73.88
CA ASN A 9 -46.81 14.62 -72.45
C ASN A 9 -46.11 13.42 -71.80
N ASP A 10 -44.78 13.47 -71.75
CA ASP A 10 -43.96 12.58 -70.90
C ASP A 10 -42.91 13.41 -70.14
N ILE A 11 -43.35 14.58 -69.65
CA ILE A 11 -42.60 15.51 -68.79
C ILE A 11 -43.48 15.88 -67.58
N GLU A 12 -44.03 14.88 -66.87
CA GLU A 12 -44.70 15.12 -65.59
C GLU A 12 -44.04 14.40 -64.41
N SER A 13 -43.17 13.39 -64.62
CA SER A 13 -42.52 12.68 -63.51
C SER A 13 -41.44 13.49 -62.79
N SER A 14 -40.80 14.47 -63.47
CA SER A 14 -39.76 15.30 -62.88
C SER A 14 -40.32 16.45 -62.03
N LEU A 15 -41.53 16.92 -62.33
CA LEU A 15 -42.21 18.00 -61.58
C LEU A 15 -42.77 17.51 -60.24
N ASP A 16 -43.27 16.28 -60.17
CA ASP A 16 -43.79 15.68 -58.93
C ASP A 16 -42.67 15.34 -57.94
N ILE A 17 -41.50 14.91 -58.43
CA ILE A 17 -40.31 14.68 -57.61
C ILE A 17 -39.78 16.01 -57.05
N TRP A 18 -39.79 17.10 -57.82
CA TRP A 18 -39.36 18.41 -57.35
C TRP A 18 -40.28 19.01 -56.27
N LYS A 19 -41.60 18.86 -56.41
CA LYS A 19 -42.56 19.26 -55.36
C LYS A 19 -42.45 18.39 -54.12
N PHE A 20 -42.29 17.08 -54.27
CA PHE A 20 -42.07 16.16 -53.16
C PHE A 20 -40.76 16.46 -52.41
N ILE A 21 -39.68 16.79 -53.13
CA ILE A 21 -38.40 17.23 -52.54
C ILE A 21 -38.53 18.61 -51.88
N GLN A 22 -39.33 19.54 -52.40
CA GLN A 22 -39.57 20.83 -51.77
C GLN A 22 -40.39 20.71 -50.47
N ASP A 23 -41.42 19.87 -50.46
CA ASP A 23 -42.32 19.71 -49.31
C ASP A 23 -41.75 18.80 -48.21
N LEU A 24 -41.03 17.74 -48.57
CA LEU A 24 -40.49 16.76 -47.62
C LEU A 24 -38.96 16.84 -47.45
N GLY A 25 -38.24 17.50 -48.35
CA GLY A 25 -36.79 17.67 -48.26
C GLY A 25 -36.31 18.26 -46.93
N PRO A 26 -36.93 19.35 -46.42
CA PRO A 26 -36.56 19.90 -45.11
C PRO A 26 -36.76 18.90 -43.95
N THR A 27 -37.86 18.14 -43.98
CA THR A 27 -38.14 17.12 -42.94
C THR A 27 -37.17 15.95 -42.98
N LEU A 28 -36.82 15.45 -44.17
CA LEU A 28 -35.85 14.38 -44.34
C LEU A 28 -34.44 14.80 -43.91
N VAL A 29 -34.02 16.03 -44.26
CA VAL A 29 -32.74 16.59 -43.82
C VAL A 29 -32.69 16.73 -42.30
N SER A 30 -33.79 17.15 -41.66
CA SER A 30 -33.86 17.25 -40.20
C SER A 30 -33.75 15.88 -39.51
N ILE A 31 -34.39 14.84 -40.04
CA ILE A 31 -34.33 13.48 -39.49
C ILE A 31 -32.92 12.90 -39.63
N ILE A 32 -32.28 13.08 -40.80
CA ILE A 32 -30.91 12.65 -41.04
C ILE A 32 -29.93 13.37 -40.11
N ALA A 33 -30.11 14.68 -39.90
CA ALA A 33 -29.29 15.46 -38.98
C ALA A 33 -29.43 14.97 -37.52
N VAL A 34 -30.65 14.66 -37.08
CA VAL A 34 -30.89 14.08 -35.74
C VAL A 34 -30.22 12.71 -35.61
N LEU A 35 -30.36 11.83 -36.60
CA LEU A 35 -29.72 10.51 -36.58
C LEU A 35 -28.19 10.57 -36.60
N ALA A 36 -27.61 11.46 -37.41
CA ALA A 36 -26.17 11.69 -37.44
C ALA A 36 -25.65 12.23 -36.10
N THR A 37 -26.40 13.15 -35.48
CA THR A 37 -26.07 13.71 -34.16
C THR A 37 -26.15 12.63 -33.07
N LEU A 38 -27.18 11.77 -33.09
CA LEU A 38 -27.31 10.64 -32.16
C LEU A 38 -26.17 9.62 -32.34
N TRP A 39 -25.73 9.35 -33.56
CA TRP A 39 -24.62 8.44 -33.82
C TRP A 39 -23.28 9.01 -33.34
N VAL A 40 -22.99 10.27 -33.65
CA VAL A 40 -21.77 10.97 -33.20
C VAL A 40 -21.74 11.07 -31.67
N THR A 41 -22.84 11.46 -31.04
CA THR A 41 -22.92 11.57 -29.57
C THR A 41 -22.74 10.23 -28.87
N ASN A 42 -23.37 9.15 -29.35
CA ASN A 42 -23.19 7.80 -28.80
C ASN A 42 -21.74 7.30 -28.95
N LYS A 43 -21.08 7.60 -30.07
CA LYS A 43 -19.66 7.28 -30.28
C LYS A 43 -18.74 8.09 -29.34
N THR A 44 -19.01 9.38 -29.18
CA THR A 44 -18.24 10.27 -28.29
C THR A 44 -18.42 9.89 -26.82
N LEU A 45 -19.63 9.53 -26.37
CA LEU A 45 -19.90 9.07 -25.01
C LEU A 45 -19.13 7.78 -24.67
N LYS A 46 -19.10 6.81 -25.59
CA LYS A 46 -18.28 5.60 -25.42
C LYS A 46 -16.79 5.92 -25.32
N SER A 47 -16.28 6.81 -26.18
CA SER A 47 -14.89 7.25 -26.15
C SER A 47 -14.53 7.98 -24.85
N GLN A 48 -15.40 8.86 -24.35
CA GLN A 48 -15.20 9.59 -23.09
C GLN A 48 -15.22 8.64 -21.89
N THR A 49 -16.12 7.65 -21.88
CA THR A 49 -16.18 6.64 -20.82
C THR A 49 -14.89 5.83 -20.76
N SER A 50 -14.35 5.41 -21.91
CA SER A 50 -13.08 4.69 -21.97
C SER A 50 -11.89 5.54 -21.51
N GLN A 51 -11.83 6.83 -21.89
CA GLN A 51 -10.77 7.73 -21.44
C GLN A 51 -10.82 7.98 -19.92
N ASN A 52 -12.03 8.17 -19.38
CA ASN A 52 -12.23 8.34 -17.93
C ASN A 52 -11.81 7.08 -17.15
N LEU A 53 -12.08 5.89 -17.68
CA LEU A 53 -11.64 4.63 -17.07
C LEU A 53 -10.12 4.46 -17.10
N ILE A 54 -9.47 4.81 -18.20
CA ILE A 54 -8.00 4.78 -18.32
C ILE A 54 -7.37 5.75 -17.31
N ALA A 55 -7.86 6.99 -17.26
CA ALA A 55 -7.38 8.00 -16.31
C ALA A 55 -7.60 7.56 -14.85
N LEU A 56 -8.75 6.97 -14.53
CA LEU A 56 -9.07 6.47 -13.19
C LEU A 56 -8.17 5.30 -12.78
N ASN A 57 -7.86 4.38 -13.70
CA ASN A 57 -6.92 3.29 -13.42
C ASN A 57 -5.50 3.81 -13.22
N ALA A 58 -5.05 4.75 -14.05
CA ALA A 58 -3.74 5.39 -13.88
C ALA A 58 -3.63 6.13 -12.54
N GLN A 59 -4.69 6.82 -12.11
CA GLN A 59 -4.75 7.46 -10.80
C GLN A 59 -4.67 6.44 -9.65
N LYS A 60 -5.43 5.34 -9.74
CA LYS A 60 -5.38 4.26 -8.73
C LYS A 60 -3.99 3.66 -8.62
N ASP A 61 -3.35 3.38 -9.75
CA ASP A 61 -2.00 2.82 -9.77
C ASP A 61 -0.98 3.82 -9.18
N PHE A 62 -1.11 5.11 -9.49
CA PHE A 62 -0.28 6.17 -8.91
C PHE A 62 -0.44 6.26 -7.38
N GLU A 63 -1.68 6.26 -6.88
CA GLU A 63 -1.97 6.26 -5.44
C GLU A 63 -1.42 4.99 -4.76
N ALA A 64 -1.59 3.82 -5.38
CA ALA A 64 -1.04 2.56 -4.88
C ALA A 64 0.50 2.61 -4.78
N ARG A 65 1.18 3.14 -5.82
CA ARG A 65 2.64 3.34 -5.80
C ARG A 65 3.07 4.24 -4.64
N GLN A 66 2.38 5.37 -4.43
CA GLN A 66 2.68 6.26 -3.31
C GLN A 66 2.50 5.58 -1.96
N ILE A 67 1.40 4.85 -1.76
CA ILE A 67 1.13 4.14 -0.51
C ILE A 67 2.24 3.11 -0.23
N ILE A 68 2.63 2.33 -1.24
CA ILE A 68 3.70 1.33 -1.09
C ILE A 68 5.04 2.00 -0.77
N GLN A 69 5.40 3.06 -1.50
CA GLN A 69 6.64 3.79 -1.25
C GLN A 69 6.66 4.38 0.17
N ARG A 70 5.55 4.92 0.65
CA ARG A 70 5.44 5.42 2.03
C ARG A 70 5.64 4.30 3.05
N LYS A 71 5.01 3.14 2.87
CA LYS A 71 5.23 1.98 3.75
C LYS A 71 6.71 1.57 3.79
N LEU A 72 7.35 1.46 2.63
CA LEU A 72 8.75 1.07 2.51
C LEU A 72 9.69 2.08 3.17
N ASN A 73 9.53 3.36 2.85
CA ASN A 73 10.48 4.41 3.21
C ASN A 73 10.25 4.98 4.61
N GLU A 74 9.00 5.06 5.05
CA GLU A 74 8.66 5.67 6.34
C GLU A 74 8.55 4.65 7.48
N PHE A 75 8.34 3.36 7.19
CA PHE A 75 8.12 2.35 8.23
C PHE A 75 9.03 1.13 8.13
N TYR A 76 8.84 0.27 7.11
CA TYR A 76 9.51 -1.03 7.05
C TYR A 76 11.04 -0.89 6.98
N GLY A 77 11.55 -0.02 6.09
CA GLY A 77 12.98 0.25 5.96
C GLY A 77 13.61 0.76 7.27
N PRO A 78 13.14 1.89 7.82
CA PRO A 78 13.67 2.43 9.07
C PRO A 78 13.59 1.46 10.25
N LEU A 79 12.46 0.74 10.42
CA LEU A 79 12.31 -0.20 11.53
C LEU A 79 13.30 -1.38 11.40
N ILE A 80 13.43 -1.97 10.22
CA ILE A 80 14.39 -3.06 9.96
C ILE A 80 15.82 -2.60 10.30
N GLN A 81 16.23 -1.41 9.84
CA GLN A 81 17.56 -0.88 10.13
C GLN A 81 17.81 -0.74 11.64
N GLN A 82 16.85 -0.22 12.39
CA GLN A 82 16.95 -0.09 13.84
C GLN A 82 17.05 -1.47 14.52
N ARG A 83 16.24 -2.44 14.08
CA ARG A 83 16.26 -3.81 14.63
C ARG A 83 17.57 -4.53 14.32
N ILE A 84 18.12 -4.41 13.11
CA ILE A 84 19.44 -4.95 12.75
C ILE A 84 20.54 -4.33 13.62
N LYS A 85 20.53 -3.00 13.81
CA LYS A 85 21.51 -2.32 14.67
C LYS A 85 21.40 -2.80 16.12
N SER A 86 20.19 -2.87 16.66
CA SER A 86 19.91 -3.36 18.01
C SER A 86 20.37 -4.82 18.18
N SER A 87 20.12 -5.67 17.19
CA SER A 87 20.52 -7.08 17.20
C SER A 87 22.04 -7.25 17.22
N LYS A 88 22.77 -6.47 16.40
CA LYS A 88 24.25 -6.47 16.39
C LYS A 88 24.83 -6.04 17.73
N LEU A 89 24.30 -4.97 18.33
CA LEU A 89 24.73 -4.52 19.66
C LEU A 89 24.42 -5.58 20.73
N TYR A 90 23.22 -6.15 20.71
CA TYR A 90 22.81 -7.18 21.65
C TYR A 90 23.68 -8.44 21.54
N LYS A 91 24.03 -8.87 20.33
CA LYS A 91 24.96 -10.00 20.11
C LYS A 91 26.31 -9.73 20.75
N LYS A 92 26.86 -8.52 20.61
CA LYS A 92 28.14 -8.14 21.22
C LYS A 92 28.05 -8.08 22.76
N PHE A 93 27.00 -7.45 23.29
CA PHE A 93 26.74 -7.32 24.72
C PHE A 93 26.56 -8.69 25.40
N SER A 94 25.70 -9.55 24.84
CA SER A 94 25.32 -10.83 25.45
C SER A 94 26.38 -11.92 25.32
N ALA A 95 27.38 -11.78 24.44
CA ALA A 95 28.34 -12.83 24.11
C ALA A 95 29.05 -13.43 25.34
N LYS A 96 29.56 -12.59 26.24
CA LYS A 96 30.29 -13.06 27.43
C LYS A 96 29.40 -13.69 28.49
N TYR A 97 28.13 -13.31 28.54
CA TYR A 97 27.15 -13.88 29.46
C TYR A 97 26.69 -15.23 28.93
N ARG A 98 26.45 -15.33 27.62
CA ARG A 98 26.08 -16.58 26.94
C ARG A 98 27.18 -17.63 26.92
N ALA A 99 28.43 -17.22 26.97
CA ALA A 99 29.55 -18.14 27.14
C ALA A 99 29.54 -18.85 28.52
N LYS A 100 28.88 -18.25 29.53
CA LYS A 100 28.74 -18.82 30.88
C LYS A 100 27.38 -19.51 31.08
N ASP A 101 26.33 -18.95 30.50
CA ASP A 101 24.96 -19.45 30.55
C ASP A 101 24.31 -19.28 29.17
N GLU A 102 24.19 -20.37 28.42
CA GLU A 102 23.59 -20.36 27.07
C GLU A 102 22.17 -19.77 27.07
N ASN A 103 21.43 -19.94 28.17
CA ASN A 103 20.06 -19.46 28.35
C ASN A 103 19.99 -18.05 28.96
N PHE A 104 21.10 -17.31 28.97
CA PHE A 104 21.16 -15.97 29.55
C PHE A 104 20.04 -15.06 29.01
N SER A 105 19.24 -14.55 29.96
CA SER A 105 18.18 -13.57 29.72
C SER A 105 18.54 -12.26 30.40
N THR A 106 18.68 -11.21 29.59
CA THR A 106 18.97 -9.86 30.07
C THR A 106 17.87 -9.35 31.02
N LEU A 107 16.61 -9.65 30.71
CA LEU A 107 15.48 -9.26 31.57
C LEU A 107 15.58 -9.92 32.94
N LEU A 108 15.80 -11.24 32.99
CA LEU A 108 15.90 -11.96 34.26
C LEU A 108 17.13 -11.52 35.07
N HIS A 109 18.24 -11.21 34.40
CA HIS A 109 19.42 -10.65 35.05
C HIS A 109 19.11 -9.30 35.72
N LEU A 110 18.40 -8.40 35.03
CA LEU A 110 18.02 -7.11 35.59
C LEU A 110 17.01 -7.24 36.75
N LEU A 111 16.03 -8.15 36.64
CA LEU A 111 15.02 -8.36 37.67
C LEU A 111 15.57 -8.93 38.99
N THR A 112 16.72 -9.61 38.94
CA THR A 112 17.43 -10.13 40.12
C THR A 112 18.36 -9.09 40.77
N ASN A 113 18.12 -7.80 40.50
CA ASN A 113 18.87 -6.66 41.02
C ASN A 113 20.35 -6.62 40.60
N ASN A 114 20.73 -7.41 39.59
CA ASN A 114 22.07 -7.34 39.03
C ASN A 114 22.17 -6.17 38.05
N GLN A 115 23.15 -5.30 38.30
CA GLN A 115 23.42 -4.13 37.47
C GLN A 115 24.60 -4.42 36.53
N PHE A 116 24.47 -3.99 35.28
CA PHE A 116 25.60 -3.98 34.35
C PHE A 116 26.52 -2.80 34.65
N ALA A 117 27.82 -2.98 34.44
CA ALA A 117 28.84 -1.96 34.70
C ALA A 117 29.74 -1.72 33.47
N GLY A 118 30.43 -0.58 33.44
CA GLY A 118 31.37 -0.22 32.38
C GLY A 118 30.74 -0.29 30.98
N ASN A 119 31.43 -0.95 30.05
CA ASN A 119 31.01 -1.04 28.65
C ASN A 119 29.66 -1.75 28.45
N ASP A 120 29.31 -2.72 29.30
CA ASP A 120 28.04 -3.45 29.13
C ASP A 120 26.85 -2.55 29.47
N LYS A 121 27.01 -1.69 30.47
CA LYS A 121 26.00 -0.69 30.83
C LYS A 121 25.72 0.23 29.64
N ILE A 122 26.79 0.76 29.03
CA ILE A 122 26.70 1.66 27.87
C ILE A 122 26.05 0.94 26.67
N LEU A 123 26.43 -0.31 26.40
CA LEU A 123 25.83 -1.09 25.32
C LEU A 123 24.34 -1.33 25.56
N LEU A 124 23.95 -1.67 26.78
CA LEU A 124 22.55 -1.89 27.14
C LEU A 124 21.74 -0.60 27.04
N GLU A 125 22.26 0.53 27.51
CA GLU A 125 21.63 1.86 27.34
C GLU A 125 21.34 2.16 25.87
N GLN A 126 22.29 1.89 24.96
CA GLN A 126 22.09 2.09 23.53
C GLN A 126 21.04 1.13 22.94
N ILE A 127 21.00 -0.13 23.40
CA ILE A 127 19.98 -1.09 22.99
C ILE A 127 18.58 -0.64 23.44
N ILE A 128 18.46 -0.15 24.68
CA ILE A 128 17.20 0.40 25.22
C ILE A 128 16.77 1.64 24.45
N LYS A 129 17.70 2.54 24.13
CA LYS A 129 17.43 3.72 23.31
C LYS A 129 16.89 3.34 21.94
N LEU A 130 17.52 2.38 21.25
CA LEU A 130 17.03 1.88 19.97
C LEU A 130 15.66 1.22 20.09
N GLY A 131 15.39 0.51 21.19
CA GLY A 131 14.06 -0.02 21.52
C GLY A 131 13.01 1.09 21.59
N ALA A 132 13.29 2.15 22.34
CA ALA A 132 12.41 3.32 22.47
C ALA A 132 12.20 4.06 21.14
N ASP A 133 13.23 4.20 20.33
CA ASP A 133 13.13 4.81 18.99
C ASP A 133 12.28 3.94 18.05
N SER A 134 12.35 2.61 18.17
CA SER A 134 11.47 1.70 17.43
C SER A 134 10.03 1.75 17.90
N GLU A 135 9.77 1.80 19.21
CA GLU A 135 8.41 2.01 19.74
C GLU A 135 7.80 3.30 19.21
N ARG A 136 8.57 4.40 19.21
CA ARG A 136 8.11 5.68 18.68
C ARG A 136 7.77 5.60 17.19
N LEU A 137 8.64 4.99 16.39
CA LEU A 137 8.39 4.79 14.97
C LEU A 137 7.11 3.96 14.74
N ILE A 138 6.93 2.89 15.50
CA ILE A 138 5.73 2.04 15.45
C ILE A 138 4.46 2.84 15.80
N GLN A 139 4.52 3.68 16.83
CA GLN A 139 3.38 4.50 17.24
C GLN A 139 3.03 5.56 16.18
N GLU A 140 4.02 6.33 15.74
CA GLU A 140 3.87 7.42 14.77
C GLU A 140 3.44 6.94 13.38
N LYS A 141 3.87 5.73 12.99
CA LYS A 141 3.62 5.15 11.67
C LYS A 141 2.70 3.92 11.72
N SER A 142 1.93 3.78 12.79
CA SER A 142 1.00 2.66 13.01
C SER A 142 0.02 2.45 11.84
N GLY A 143 -0.41 3.53 11.19
CA GLY A 143 -1.27 3.48 10.00
C GLY A 143 -0.62 2.86 8.76
N LEU A 144 0.70 2.68 8.74
CA LEU A 144 1.44 2.05 7.63
C LEU A 144 1.65 0.54 7.83
N ILE A 145 1.31 -0.01 8.99
CA ILE A 145 1.46 -1.44 9.32
C ILE A 145 0.29 -2.21 8.72
N ASP A 146 0.42 -2.76 7.53
CA ASP A 146 -0.70 -3.40 6.82
C ASP A 146 -0.82 -4.91 7.04
N ASP A 147 0.25 -5.56 7.48
CA ASP A 147 0.26 -6.97 7.84
C ASP A 147 -0.40 -7.20 9.20
N VAL A 148 -1.41 -8.08 9.23
CA VAL A 148 -2.27 -8.34 10.39
C VAL A 148 -1.48 -9.01 11.53
N GLU A 149 -0.65 -9.99 11.20
CA GLU A 149 0.16 -10.74 12.18
C GLU A 149 1.21 -9.82 12.85
N LEU A 150 1.89 -8.99 12.04
CA LEU A 150 2.78 -7.95 12.54
C LEU A 150 2.03 -7.00 13.48
N ARG A 151 0.86 -6.50 13.06
CA ARG A 151 0.11 -5.48 13.80
C ARG A 151 -0.44 -6.02 15.13
N GLN A 152 -0.99 -7.22 15.14
CA GLN A 152 -1.77 -7.73 16.26
C GLN A 152 -0.98 -8.61 17.23
N GLU A 153 0.10 -9.26 16.76
CA GLU A 153 0.80 -10.26 17.56
C GLU A 153 2.26 -9.91 17.78
N ILE A 154 3.02 -9.75 16.69
CA ILE A 154 4.49 -9.68 16.76
C ILE A 154 4.95 -8.31 17.29
N ILE A 155 4.43 -7.21 16.75
CA ILE A 155 4.82 -5.86 17.19
C ILE A 155 4.41 -5.61 18.65
N PRO A 156 3.19 -5.93 19.09
CA PRO A 156 2.82 -5.81 20.50
C PRO A 156 3.79 -6.56 21.43
N ARG A 157 4.11 -7.83 21.13
CA ARG A 157 5.10 -8.59 21.90
C ARG A 157 6.47 -7.93 21.93
N ALA A 158 6.95 -7.40 20.80
CA ALA A 158 8.22 -6.69 20.72
C ALA A 158 8.24 -5.42 21.57
N THR A 159 7.20 -4.59 21.46
CA THR A 159 7.08 -3.33 22.23
C THR A 159 6.96 -3.60 23.73
N THR A 160 6.17 -4.61 24.14
CA THR A 160 6.13 -5.06 25.54
C THR A 160 7.51 -5.48 26.01
N HIS A 161 8.27 -6.23 25.22
CA HIS A 161 9.63 -6.62 25.59
C HIS A 161 10.57 -5.40 25.75
N PHE A 162 10.49 -4.40 24.86
CA PHE A 162 11.28 -3.17 24.98
C PHE A 162 10.94 -2.39 26.25
N LEU A 163 9.65 -2.26 26.56
CA LEU A 163 9.15 -1.63 27.77
C LEU A 163 9.67 -2.34 29.03
N LEU A 164 9.56 -3.67 29.10
CA LEU A 164 9.99 -4.44 30.26
C LEU A 164 11.49 -4.32 30.51
N ILE A 165 12.33 -4.44 29.47
CA ILE A 165 13.77 -4.24 29.60
C ILE A 165 14.08 -2.83 30.11
N ARG A 166 13.39 -1.80 29.59
CA ARG A 166 13.59 -0.41 30.00
C ARG A 166 13.20 -0.19 31.46
N LEU A 167 12.07 -0.74 31.91
CA LEU A 167 11.61 -0.62 33.29
C LEU A 167 12.51 -1.40 34.26
N ALA A 168 12.89 -2.62 33.92
CA ALA A 168 13.82 -3.42 34.72
C ALA A 168 15.20 -2.73 34.82
N TYR A 169 15.68 -2.13 33.73
CA TYR A 169 16.92 -1.36 33.72
C TYR A 169 16.88 -0.13 34.63
N LYS A 170 15.74 0.59 34.67
CA LYS A 170 15.52 1.72 35.57
C LYS A 170 15.35 1.31 37.05
N GLY A 171 15.12 0.03 37.31
CA GLY A 171 14.78 -0.48 38.64
C GLY A 171 13.32 -0.30 39.03
N ASP A 172 12.45 0.04 38.07
CA ASP A 172 11.00 0.21 38.25
C ASP A 172 10.27 -1.14 38.31
N LEU A 173 10.90 -2.21 37.84
CA LEU A 173 10.44 -3.60 37.97
C LEU A 173 11.45 -4.41 38.79
N LYS A 174 10.98 -5.08 39.85
CA LYS A 174 11.79 -5.94 40.74
C LYS A 174 11.01 -7.19 41.16
N ASP A 175 11.73 -8.24 41.52
CA ASP A 175 11.27 -9.40 42.31
C ASP A 175 10.09 -10.25 41.81
N ASN A 176 9.76 -10.22 40.51
CA ASN A 176 8.71 -11.08 39.92
C ASN A 176 9.19 -11.87 38.68
N THR A 177 10.32 -12.58 38.79
CA THR A 177 10.93 -13.30 37.64
C THR A 177 10.02 -14.36 36.99
N GLY A 178 9.04 -14.90 37.72
CA GLY A 178 8.07 -15.87 37.20
C GLY A 178 7.05 -15.26 36.23
N GLU A 179 6.57 -14.04 36.50
CA GLU A 179 5.46 -13.41 35.76
C GLU A 179 5.88 -12.89 34.38
N PHE A 180 7.17 -12.63 34.18
CA PHE A 180 7.70 -12.03 32.95
C PHE A 180 8.41 -13.03 32.01
N LYS A 181 8.44 -14.32 32.36
CA LYS A 181 9.17 -15.34 31.58
C LYS A 181 8.64 -15.50 30.16
N ASP A 182 7.34 -15.35 29.97
CA ASP A 182 6.70 -15.56 28.67
C ASP A 182 6.81 -14.32 27.76
N LEU A 183 7.21 -13.17 28.31
CA LEU A 183 7.33 -11.89 27.60
C LEU A 183 8.71 -11.73 26.95
N THR A 184 9.05 -12.74 26.15
CA THR A 184 10.30 -12.80 25.38
C THR A 184 10.20 -12.01 24.08
N TYR A 185 11.36 -11.53 23.63
CA TYR A 185 11.47 -10.87 22.34
C TYR A 185 11.06 -11.83 21.19
N PRO A 186 10.15 -11.42 20.29
CA PRO A 186 9.77 -12.24 19.13
C PRO A 186 10.94 -12.34 18.15
N LYS A 187 11.50 -13.54 18.00
CA LYS A 187 12.67 -13.80 17.13
C LYS A 187 12.31 -13.64 15.65
N GLU A 188 11.04 -13.86 15.33
CA GLU A 188 10.40 -13.77 14.03
C GLU A 188 10.19 -12.32 13.53
N LEU A 189 10.38 -11.30 14.37
CA LEU A 189 10.07 -9.90 14.00
C LEU A 189 10.85 -9.44 12.76
N ILE A 190 12.17 -9.67 12.73
CA ILE A 190 13.01 -9.18 11.62
C ILE A 190 12.64 -9.90 10.33
N SER A 191 12.51 -11.23 10.38
CA SER A 191 12.16 -12.02 9.19
C SER A 191 10.79 -11.64 8.64
N LYS A 192 9.79 -11.40 9.51
CA LYS A 192 8.45 -11.00 9.07
C LYS A 192 8.43 -9.59 8.46
N LEU A 193 9.18 -8.66 9.03
CA LEU A 193 9.36 -7.32 8.46
C LEU A 193 10.03 -7.37 7.08
N GLU A 194 11.08 -8.18 6.92
CA GLU A 194 11.79 -8.37 5.64
C GLU A 194 10.92 -9.07 4.59
N GLU A 195 10.13 -10.06 5.01
CA GLU A 195 9.15 -10.73 4.16
C GLU A 195 8.14 -9.73 3.60
N ARG A 196 7.50 -8.93 4.47
CA ARG A 196 6.50 -7.94 4.05
C ARG A 196 7.12 -6.83 3.21
N LYS A 197 8.33 -6.36 3.55
CA LYS A 197 9.10 -5.43 2.71
C LYS A 197 9.30 -6.00 1.30
N SER A 198 9.71 -7.26 1.20
CA SER A 198 9.95 -7.92 -0.10
C SER A 198 8.65 -8.08 -0.90
N GLN A 199 7.52 -8.34 -0.25
CA GLN A 199 6.21 -8.36 -0.90
C GLN A 199 5.84 -6.99 -1.47
N LEU A 200 6.00 -5.93 -0.68
CA LEU A 200 5.75 -4.54 -1.10
C LEU A 200 6.65 -4.13 -2.30
N GLU A 201 7.92 -4.53 -2.30
CA GLU A 201 8.83 -4.26 -3.43
C GLU A 201 8.37 -4.95 -4.72
N ARG A 202 7.87 -6.20 -4.62
CA ARG A 202 7.27 -6.90 -5.77
C ARG A 202 5.98 -6.25 -6.24
N GLU A 203 5.12 -5.81 -5.31
CA GLU A 203 3.90 -5.07 -5.64
C GLU A 203 4.22 -3.78 -6.40
N LEU A 204 5.24 -3.03 -5.95
CA LEU A 204 5.70 -1.81 -6.62
C LEU A 204 6.27 -2.08 -8.01
N GLU A 205 7.09 -3.12 -8.17
CA GLU A 205 7.65 -3.50 -9.47
C GLU A 205 6.54 -3.85 -10.47
N ASN A 206 5.52 -4.58 -10.03
CA ASN A 206 4.37 -4.92 -10.87
C ASN A 206 3.56 -3.69 -11.28
N LEU A 207 3.41 -2.70 -10.40
CA LEU A 207 2.73 -1.44 -10.75
C LEU A 207 3.55 -0.60 -11.74
N ASN A 208 4.87 -0.63 -11.66
CA ASN A 208 5.73 0.08 -12.61
C ASN A 208 5.71 -0.56 -14.00
N LYS A 209 5.62 -1.90 -14.08
CA LYS A 209 5.50 -2.63 -15.36
C LYS A 209 4.19 -2.37 -16.10
N ARG A 210 3.14 -1.92 -15.42
CA ARG A 210 1.84 -1.59 -16.05
C ARG A 210 1.82 -0.21 -16.70
N GLU A 211 2.81 0.63 -16.39
CA GLU A 211 2.92 2.01 -16.86
C GLU A 211 3.76 2.14 -18.13
N GLY A 212 4.61 1.14 -18.44
CA GLY A 212 5.43 1.06 -19.66
C GLY A 212 4.88 0.08 -20.67
#